data_AF-A0A7Z6ULB2-F1
#
_entry.id   AF-A0A7Z6ULB2-F1
#
_cell.length_a   1.000
_cell.length_b   1.000
_cell.length_c   1.000
_cell.angle_alpha   90.00
_cell.angle_beta   90.00
_cell.angle_gamma   90.00
#
_symmetry.space_group_name_H-M   'P 1'
#
loop_
_entity.id
_entity.type
_entity.pdbx_description
1 polymer ?
#
loop_
_entity_poly.entity_id
_entity_poly.type
_entity_poly.pdbx_seq_one_letter_code
_entity_poly.pdbx_strand_id
1 'polypeptide(L)'
;MALAASAMLSASLALAASAPASDESVIAVIKFVKREEGPGLRFDPASCATCRLVADPYWNADNPRETVIALKVPRSRTLELGFDGAVANTSRVILESGDIPFRLDGGRLYVVLPPLAVDAITASEVSTHIVEPGMVLRFEHADPARRAGLYVQDSFPSVQRAAANVLEFAQREAVRDLGLGQYVQSRGLGRIQIMGFDTNAPHGHEDAPPHMHMHLRWPANTGTQIAHYYIGTDGLLLHNIVGVKGIDTPERRFERGESFTTLGPDGRPVYTHRITPQGALQIARPDGAMCLIEPAGAEGQGFAGGASVTCSTGTKRIVNVDDDLHRGRLKVSIDSIEEIFYYDPDTGALLSPTQAPPAPPSVYVQGVSVKDWSSEPSD
;
A
#
# COMPACT_ATOMS: atom_id res chain seq x y z
N MET A 1 71.46 -39.00 -32.53
CA MET A 1 71.82 -38.00 -31.50
C MET A 1 70.62 -37.09 -31.30
N ALA A 2 70.23 -36.90 -30.05
CA ALA A 2 69.01 -36.25 -29.58
C ALA A 2 69.05 -34.71 -29.69
N LEU A 3 67.85 -34.09 -29.65
CA LEU A 3 67.45 -32.88 -28.90
C LEU A 3 66.06 -32.44 -29.43
N ALA A 4 64.97 -32.72 -28.71
CA ALA A 4 64.35 -31.90 -27.65
C ALA A 4 63.45 -30.77 -28.21
N ALA A 5 62.12 -30.94 -28.06
CA ALA A 5 61.14 -29.88 -28.21
C ALA A 5 60.16 -29.94 -27.02
N SER A 6 60.12 -28.85 -26.27
CA SER A 6 59.32 -28.65 -25.06
C SER A 6 57.83 -28.58 -25.35
N ALA A 7 57.02 -29.33 -24.59
CA ALA A 7 55.57 -29.14 -24.52
C ALA A 7 55.24 -28.31 -23.27
N MET A 8 54.68 -27.11 -23.46
CA MET A 8 54.08 -26.34 -22.37
C MET A 8 52.66 -26.86 -22.12
N LEU A 9 52.39 -27.39 -20.92
CA LEU A 9 51.04 -27.62 -20.42
C LEU A 9 50.46 -26.28 -19.95
N SER A 10 49.42 -25.80 -20.64
CA SER A 10 48.55 -24.73 -20.13
C SER A 10 47.43 -25.38 -19.31
N ALA A 11 47.54 -25.29 -17.98
CA ALA A 11 46.49 -25.71 -17.07
C ALA A 11 45.38 -24.63 -17.05
N SER A 12 44.23 -24.95 -17.63
CA SER A 12 43.01 -24.16 -17.53
C SER A 12 42.42 -24.29 -16.12
N LEU A 13 42.69 -23.33 -15.25
CA LEU A 13 41.94 -23.16 -14.00
C LEU A 13 40.53 -22.67 -14.34
N ALA A 14 39.55 -23.57 -14.26
CA ALA A 14 38.15 -23.20 -14.24
C ALA A 14 37.89 -22.41 -12.95
N LEU A 15 37.69 -21.10 -13.06
CA LEU A 15 37.09 -20.33 -11.98
C LEU A 15 35.64 -20.83 -11.82
N ALA A 16 35.40 -21.61 -10.77
CA ALA A 16 34.06 -21.81 -10.26
C ALA A 16 33.54 -20.42 -9.82
N ALA A 17 32.59 -19.88 -10.58
CA ALA A 17 31.83 -18.73 -10.14
C ALA A 17 31.15 -19.09 -8.82
N SER A 18 31.55 -18.46 -7.73
CA SER A 18 30.85 -18.52 -6.46
C SER A 18 29.42 -18.05 -6.69
N ALA A 19 28.47 -18.97 -6.55
CA ALA A 19 27.07 -18.60 -6.42
C ALA A 19 26.96 -17.57 -5.29
N PRO A 20 26.16 -16.49 -5.44
CA PRO A 20 25.96 -15.56 -4.34
C PRO A 20 25.43 -16.36 -3.15
N ALA A 21 26.08 -16.19 -1.99
CA ALA A 21 25.61 -16.78 -0.74
C ALA A 21 24.13 -16.42 -0.61
N SER A 22 23.25 -17.42 -0.63
CA SER A 22 21.84 -17.19 -0.37
C SER A 22 21.76 -16.52 0.99
N ASP A 23 21.23 -15.30 1.07
CA ASP A 23 21.10 -14.59 2.33
C ASP A 23 20.43 -15.52 3.37
N GLU A 24 21.21 -15.95 4.38
CA GLU A 24 20.80 -17.01 5.30
C GLU A 24 19.74 -16.51 6.30
N SER A 25 19.43 -15.22 6.24
CA SER A 25 18.46 -14.56 7.09
C SER A 25 17.34 -13.90 6.30
N VAL A 26 16.25 -13.63 7.00
CA VAL A 26 15.12 -12.79 6.57
C VAL A 26 14.72 -11.90 7.72
N ILE A 27 14.04 -10.80 7.43
CA ILE A 27 13.50 -9.89 8.45
C ILE A 27 12.07 -10.29 8.77
N ALA A 28 11.77 -10.44 10.07
CA ALA A 28 10.43 -10.59 10.61
C ALA A 28 10.08 -9.37 11.46
N VAL A 29 9.04 -8.65 11.10
CA VAL A 29 8.44 -7.59 11.92
C VAL A 29 7.26 -8.21 12.66
N ILE A 30 7.33 -8.21 13.99
CA ILE A 30 6.32 -8.79 14.87
C ILE A 30 5.66 -7.66 15.65
N LYS A 31 4.34 -7.54 15.54
CA LYS A 31 3.52 -6.56 16.25
C LYS A 31 2.84 -7.21 17.45
N PHE A 32 2.97 -6.60 18.61
CA PHE A 32 2.35 -7.01 19.88
C PHE A 32 1.32 -5.97 20.27
N VAL A 33 0.03 -6.27 20.08
CA VAL A 33 -1.06 -5.36 20.43
C VAL A 33 -1.23 -5.34 21.94
N LYS A 34 -1.40 -4.15 22.52
CA LYS A 34 -1.59 -3.94 23.96
C LYS A 34 -3.08 -3.97 24.31
N ARG A 35 -3.42 -4.54 25.48
CA ARG A 35 -4.77 -4.46 26.07
C ARG A 35 -5.06 -3.04 26.56
N GLU A 36 -4.05 -2.40 27.14
CA GLU A 36 -4.10 -1.06 27.69
C GLU A 36 -2.76 -0.34 27.47
N GLU A 37 -2.75 1.00 27.57
CA GLU A 37 -1.51 1.76 27.49
C GLU A 37 -0.53 1.32 28.59
N GLY A 38 0.74 1.15 28.23
CA GLY A 38 1.76 0.71 29.17
C GLY A 38 3.12 0.47 28.51
N PRO A 39 4.14 0.06 29.29
CA PRO A 39 5.46 -0.21 28.77
C PRO A 39 5.45 -1.34 27.74
N GLY A 40 6.36 -1.28 26.77
CA GLY A 40 6.47 -2.29 25.72
C GLY A 40 7.16 -3.60 26.10
N LEU A 41 7.23 -4.48 25.10
CA LEU A 41 7.97 -5.73 25.16
C LEU A 41 9.42 -5.55 24.68
N ARG A 42 10.27 -6.51 25.04
CA ARG A 42 11.66 -6.61 24.58
C ARG A 42 11.95 -8.04 24.16
N PHE A 43 12.67 -8.20 23.05
CA PHE A 43 13.14 -9.52 22.61
C PHE A 43 14.21 -10.07 23.57
N ASP A 44 14.07 -11.33 23.97
CA ASP A 44 15.12 -12.05 24.70
C ASP A 44 16.07 -12.76 23.73
N PRO A 45 17.34 -12.30 23.61
CA PRO A 45 18.32 -12.93 22.74
C PRO A 45 18.71 -14.35 23.16
N ALA A 46 18.46 -14.78 24.41
CA ALA A 46 18.74 -16.15 24.83
C ALA A 46 17.77 -17.17 24.21
N SER A 47 16.58 -16.74 23.76
CA SER A 47 15.62 -17.59 23.05
C SER A 47 16.06 -17.97 21.63
N CYS A 48 16.88 -17.13 20.97
CA CYS A 48 17.44 -17.42 19.66
C CYS A 48 18.81 -16.76 19.49
N ALA A 49 19.87 -17.54 19.73
CA ALA A 49 21.25 -17.06 19.71
C ALA A 49 21.72 -16.51 18.34
N THR A 50 21.06 -16.90 17.24
CA THR A 50 21.36 -16.42 15.88
C THR A 50 20.49 -15.23 15.45
N CYS A 51 19.42 -14.92 16.17
CA CYS A 51 18.51 -13.84 15.83
C CYS A 51 19.09 -12.50 16.29
N ARG A 52 18.83 -11.42 15.54
CA ARG A 52 19.32 -10.06 15.86
C ARG A 52 18.21 -9.04 15.68
N LEU A 53 18.12 -8.07 16.58
CA LEU A 53 17.28 -6.90 16.37
C LEU A 53 17.75 -6.12 15.15
N VAL A 54 16.81 -5.67 14.33
CA VAL A 54 17.09 -4.66 13.30
C VAL A 54 17.27 -3.33 14.04
N ALA A 55 18.43 -2.70 13.92
CA ALA A 55 18.77 -1.48 14.65
C ALA A 55 18.45 -0.20 13.87
N ASP A 56 18.08 -0.34 12.59
CA ASP A 56 17.75 0.80 11.73
C ASP A 56 16.54 1.58 12.28
N PRO A 57 16.53 2.92 12.19
CA PRO A 57 15.42 3.74 12.66
C PRO A 57 14.07 3.30 12.07
N TYR A 58 13.01 3.42 12.88
CA TYR A 58 11.61 3.16 12.49
C TYR A 58 11.26 1.70 12.13
N TRP A 59 12.18 0.76 12.31
CA TRP A 59 11.88 -0.68 12.24
C TRP A 59 11.25 -1.24 13.51
N ASN A 60 11.43 -0.55 14.63
CA ASN A 60 10.85 -0.91 15.93
C ASN A 60 10.08 0.29 16.47
N ALA A 61 8.99 0.01 17.18
CA ALA A 61 8.17 1.05 17.78
C ALA A 61 7.60 0.58 19.13
N ASP A 62 7.39 1.51 20.04
CA ASP A 62 6.59 1.27 21.24
C ASP A 62 5.67 2.48 21.44
N ASN A 63 4.37 2.26 21.30
CA ASN A 63 3.36 3.31 21.35
C ASN A 63 2.17 2.87 22.22
N PRO A 64 1.15 3.71 22.48
CA PRO A 64 0.04 3.33 23.35
C PRO A 64 -0.75 2.09 22.91
N ARG A 65 -0.75 1.76 21.60
CA ARG A 65 -1.53 0.66 21.02
C ARG A 65 -0.75 -0.64 20.96
N GLU A 66 0.56 -0.57 20.74
CA GLU A 66 1.37 -1.75 20.38
C GLU A 66 2.86 -1.56 20.62
N THR A 67 3.57 -2.69 20.66
CA THR A 67 5.02 -2.76 20.49
C THR A 67 5.33 -3.47 19.17
N VAL A 68 6.16 -2.90 18.31
CA VAL A 68 6.64 -3.49 17.06
C VAL A 68 8.12 -3.81 17.21
N ILE A 69 8.49 -5.07 16.93
CA ILE A 69 9.88 -5.55 17.03
C ILE A 69 10.28 -6.20 15.71
N ALA A 70 11.34 -5.70 15.09
CA ALA A 70 11.92 -6.25 13.87
C ALA A 70 13.17 -7.10 14.20
N LEU A 71 13.20 -8.32 13.68
CA LEU A 71 14.27 -9.28 13.91
C LEU A 71 14.80 -9.82 12.57
N LYS A 72 16.13 -9.86 12.41
CA LYS A 72 16.78 -10.76 11.46
C LYS A 72 16.77 -12.17 12.05
N VAL A 73 16.15 -13.10 11.34
CA VAL A 73 15.96 -14.50 11.77
C VAL A 73 16.48 -15.48 10.70
N PRO A 74 16.92 -16.68 11.08
CA PRO A 74 17.30 -17.72 10.11
C PRO A 74 16.16 -18.05 9.13
N ARG A 75 16.49 -18.05 7.83
CA ARG A 75 15.54 -18.36 6.76
C ARG A 75 15.07 -19.82 6.85
N SER A 76 13.77 -20.03 6.60
CA SER A 76 13.13 -21.35 6.51
C SER A 76 13.34 -22.22 7.76
N ARG A 77 13.27 -21.58 8.95
CA ARG A 77 13.30 -22.25 10.25
C ARG A 77 12.08 -21.86 11.08
N THR A 78 11.48 -22.84 11.73
CA THR A 78 10.51 -22.60 12.80
C THR A 78 11.28 -22.25 14.06
N LEU A 79 10.92 -21.14 14.70
CA LEU A 79 11.62 -20.62 15.87
C LEU A 79 10.62 -20.38 17.00
N GLU A 80 11.00 -20.69 18.23
CA GLU A 80 10.30 -20.19 19.41
C GLU A 80 11.08 -18.96 19.92
N LEU A 81 10.46 -17.78 19.81
CA LEU A 81 11.05 -16.50 20.19
C LEU A 81 10.50 -16.07 21.55
N GLY A 82 11.39 -15.75 22.48
CA GLY A 82 11.07 -15.28 23.81
C GLY A 82 11.08 -13.76 23.90
N PHE A 83 10.16 -13.21 24.69
CA PHE A 83 10.01 -11.78 24.95
C PHE A 83 9.74 -11.55 26.43
N ASP A 84 10.30 -10.47 26.96
CA ASP A 84 10.15 -10.01 28.34
C ASP A 84 9.51 -8.61 28.37
N GLY A 85 9.23 -8.08 29.57
CA GLY A 85 8.59 -6.78 29.77
C GLY A 85 7.12 -6.92 30.19
N ALA A 86 6.24 -6.07 29.65
CA ALA A 86 4.82 -6.07 29.98
C ALA A 86 4.02 -7.18 29.27
N VAL A 87 4.50 -8.42 29.34
CA VAL A 87 3.97 -9.55 28.56
C VAL A 87 2.50 -9.86 28.84
N ALA A 88 2.03 -9.62 30.08
CA ALA A 88 0.62 -9.79 30.46
C ALA A 88 -0.31 -8.75 29.80
N ASN A 89 0.24 -7.69 29.21
CA ASN A 89 -0.51 -6.67 28.48
C ASN A 89 -0.71 -7.03 26.99
N THR A 90 -0.11 -8.10 26.47
CA THR A 90 -0.24 -8.47 25.05
C THR A 90 -1.57 -9.16 24.75
N SER A 91 -2.47 -8.50 24.01
CA SER A 91 -3.75 -9.07 23.56
C SER A 91 -3.60 -9.97 22.34
N ARG A 92 -2.73 -9.58 21.39
CA ARG A 92 -2.52 -10.24 20.09
C ARG A 92 -1.06 -10.17 19.69
N VAL A 93 -0.63 -11.12 18.87
CA VAL A 93 0.68 -11.10 18.21
C VAL A 93 0.43 -11.28 16.72
N ILE A 94 0.92 -10.33 15.92
CA ILE A 94 0.65 -10.23 14.49
C ILE A 94 1.96 -10.35 13.71
N LEU A 95 1.89 -11.09 12.60
CA LEU A 95 2.90 -11.20 11.57
C LEU A 95 2.22 -11.01 10.21
N GLU A 96 2.78 -10.14 9.36
CA GLU A 96 2.07 -9.64 8.17
C GLU A 96 0.68 -9.12 8.58
N SER A 97 -0.39 -9.61 7.96
CA SER A 97 -1.78 -9.24 8.27
C SER A 97 -2.50 -10.22 9.20
N GLY A 98 -1.80 -11.23 9.75
CA GLY A 98 -2.42 -12.35 10.47
C GLY A 98 -1.95 -12.50 11.91
N ASP A 99 -2.86 -12.99 12.76
CA ASP A 99 -2.53 -13.42 14.11
C ASP A 99 -1.66 -14.69 14.10
N ILE A 100 -0.63 -14.71 14.94
CA ILE A 100 0.19 -15.89 15.22
C ILE A 100 0.08 -16.28 16.69
N PRO A 101 0.12 -17.59 17.01
CA PRO A 101 -0.06 -18.05 18.37
C PRO A 101 1.10 -17.64 19.28
N PHE A 102 0.75 -17.30 20.53
CA PHE A 102 1.72 -17.05 21.58
C PHE A 102 1.27 -17.70 22.89
N ARG A 103 2.22 -17.92 23.80
CA ARG A 103 1.96 -18.43 25.16
C ARG A 103 2.67 -17.57 26.19
N LEU A 104 2.08 -17.47 27.38
CA LEU A 104 2.69 -16.88 28.56
C LEU A 104 3.20 -18.00 29.48
N ASP A 105 4.46 -17.94 29.88
CA ASP A 105 5.07 -18.93 30.77
C ASP A 105 6.18 -18.29 31.60
N GLY A 106 6.18 -18.53 32.92
CA GLY A 106 7.20 -18.01 33.83
C GLY A 106 7.39 -16.49 33.81
N GLY A 107 6.34 -15.71 33.48
CA GLY A 107 6.45 -14.24 33.34
C GLY A 107 7.05 -13.78 32.01
N ARG A 108 7.10 -14.65 31.01
CA ARG A 108 7.66 -14.41 29.68
C ARG A 108 6.61 -14.71 28.60
N LEU A 109 6.77 -14.11 27.43
CA LEU A 109 5.94 -14.39 26.27
C LEU A 109 6.75 -15.15 25.23
N TYR A 110 6.19 -16.25 24.72
CA TYR A 110 6.81 -17.04 23.66
C TYR A 110 5.93 -17.00 22.41
N VAL A 111 6.55 -16.69 21.27
CA VAL A 111 5.92 -16.67 19.95
C VAL A 111 6.51 -17.80 19.11
N VAL A 112 5.66 -18.61 18.48
CA VAL A 112 6.11 -19.60 17.50
C VAL A 112 6.14 -18.93 16.12
N LEU A 113 7.32 -18.49 15.69
CA LEU A 113 7.50 -17.91 14.36
C LEU A 113 7.49 -19.03 13.30
N PRO A 114 6.61 -18.96 12.29
CA PRO A 114 6.60 -19.92 11.20
C PRO A 114 7.88 -19.79 10.33
N PRO A 115 8.23 -20.83 9.54
CA PRO A 115 9.38 -20.75 8.65
C PRO A 115 9.15 -19.71 7.56
N LEU A 116 9.99 -18.69 7.52
CA LEU A 116 9.93 -17.61 6.54
C LEU A 116 10.93 -17.83 5.40
N ALA A 117 10.45 -17.83 4.16
CA ALA A 117 11.30 -17.95 2.97
C ALA A 117 11.78 -16.58 2.45
N VAL A 118 11.05 -15.53 2.77
CA VAL A 118 11.30 -14.13 2.42
C VAL A 118 10.99 -13.26 3.63
N ASP A 119 11.34 -11.99 3.56
CA ASP A 119 11.01 -11.00 4.58
C ASP A 119 9.48 -10.95 4.82
N ALA A 120 9.11 -10.83 6.09
CA ALA A 120 7.75 -10.62 6.56
C ALA A 120 7.72 -9.32 7.36
N ILE A 121 7.48 -8.19 6.69
CA ILE A 121 7.73 -6.84 7.19
C ILE A 121 6.48 -5.97 7.30
N THR A 122 5.32 -6.43 6.80
CA THR A 122 4.13 -5.57 6.67
C THR A 122 3.33 -5.46 7.97
N ALA A 123 3.74 -6.15 9.04
CA ALA A 123 2.98 -6.19 10.29
C ALA A 123 2.76 -4.82 10.93
N SER A 124 3.62 -3.82 10.66
CA SER A 124 3.44 -2.44 11.14
C SER A 124 2.56 -1.58 10.25
N GLU A 125 2.28 -1.98 9.01
CA GLU A 125 1.34 -1.29 8.12
C GLU A 125 -0.09 -1.41 8.66
N VAL A 126 -0.90 -0.37 8.49
CA VAL A 126 -2.32 -0.36 8.87
C VAL A 126 -3.12 0.20 7.71
N SER A 127 -3.39 -0.66 6.74
CA SER A 127 -3.95 -0.28 5.44
C SER A 127 -5.07 -1.21 4.97
N THR A 128 -6.19 -0.64 4.54
CA THR A 128 -7.30 -1.38 3.94
C THR A 128 -7.15 -1.44 2.43
N HIS A 129 -7.21 -2.64 1.85
CA HIS A 129 -7.13 -2.83 0.40
C HIS A 129 -8.51 -3.08 -0.22
N ILE A 130 -8.97 -2.15 -1.07
CA ILE A 130 -10.18 -2.29 -1.87
C ILE A 130 -9.77 -2.54 -3.33
N VAL A 131 -10.12 -3.72 -3.86
CA VAL A 131 -9.67 -4.19 -5.17
C VAL A 131 -10.81 -4.15 -6.18
N GLU A 132 -10.55 -3.54 -7.34
CA GLU A 132 -11.47 -3.49 -8.48
C GLU A 132 -10.75 -3.90 -9.78
N PRO A 133 -11.47 -4.13 -10.89
CA PRO A 133 -10.86 -4.34 -12.20
C PRO A 133 -9.75 -3.33 -12.53
N GLY A 134 -8.50 -3.82 -12.56
CA GLY A 134 -7.31 -3.03 -12.90
C GLY A 134 -6.92 -1.92 -11.91
N MET A 135 -7.50 -1.89 -10.71
CA MET A 135 -7.26 -0.85 -9.71
C MET A 135 -7.23 -1.43 -8.29
N VAL A 136 -6.36 -0.89 -7.45
CA VAL A 136 -6.30 -1.19 -6.00
C VAL A 136 -6.24 0.15 -5.28
N LEU A 137 -7.19 0.39 -4.38
CA LEU A 137 -7.13 1.47 -3.40
C LEU A 137 -6.56 0.87 -2.11
N ARG A 138 -5.37 1.32 -1.70
CA ARG A 138 -4.74 0.99 -0.42
C ARG A 138 -4.95 2.19 0.51
N PHE A 139 -5.98 2.11 1.34
CA PHE A 139 -6.40 3.17 2.22
C PHE A 139 -5.56 3.17 3.50
N GLU A 140 -4.74 4.21 3.69
CA GLU A 140 -3.92 4.35 4.90
C GLU A 140 -4.72 4.98 6.05
N HIS A 141 -4.84 4.26 7.16
CA HIS A 141 -5.64 4.71 8.31
C HIS A 141 -4.94 5.77 9.17
N ALA A 142 -3.60 5.82 9.16
CA ALA A 142 -2.77 6.81 9.83
C ALA A 142 -3.20 7.17 11.27
N ASP A 143 -3.33 6.19 12.16
CA ASP A 143 -3.74 6.39 13.55
C ASP A 143 -2.78 7.34 14.30
N PRO A 144 -3.25 8.47 14.88
CA PRO A 144 -2.40 9.39 15.64
C PRO A 144 -1.64 8.72 16.80
N ALA A 145 -2.18 7.64 17.37
CA ALA A 145 -1.52 6.88 18.42
C ALA A 145 -0.31 6.07 17.92
N ARG A 146 -0.20 5.85 16.60
CA ARG A 146 0.88 5.08 15.96
C ARG A 146 1.95 5.96 15.29
N ARG A 147 1.83 7.29 15.37
CA ARG A 147 2.73 8.22 14.69
C ARG A 147 4.21 7.96 15.00
N ALA A 148 5.05 8.00 13.97
CA ALA A 148 6.50 7.81 14.02
C ALA A 148 7.18 8.73 12.98
N GLY A 149 8.51 8.63 12.86
CA GLY A 149 9.26 9.43 11.89
C GLY A 149 9.07 10.94 12.08
N LEU A 150 8.98 11.64 10.95
CA LEU A 150 8.79 13.09 10.91
C LEU A 150 7.44 13.55 11.51
N TYR A 151 6.45 12.66 11.67
CA TYR A 151 5.15 12.99 12.25
C TYR A 151 5.09 12.97 13.78
N VAL A 152 6.20 12.63 14.46
CA VAL A 152 6.26 12.66 15.94
C VAL A 152 6.34 14.08 16.47
N GLN A 153 7.05 14.98 15.78
CA GLN A 153 7.46 16.27 16.33
C GLN A 153 6.41 17.37 16.18
N ASP A 154 5.60 17.31 15.11
CA ASP A 154 4.63 18.33 14.77
C ASP A 154 3.20 17.97 15.18
N SER A 155 2.31 18.95 15.04
CA SER A 155 0.86 18.71 15.10
C SER A 155 0.47 17.63 14.10
N PHE A 156 -0.39 16.70 14.53
CA PHE A 156 -0.91 15.68 13.63
C PHE A 156 -1.60 16.34 12.43
N PRO A 157 -1.33 15.91 11.18
CA PRO A 157 -1.83 16.57 9.97
C PRO A 157 -3.29 16.20 9.67
N SER A 158 -4.20 16.50 10.60
CA SER A 158 -5.61 16.07 10.54
C SER A 158 -6.33 16.55 9.28
N VAL A 159 -6.08 17.79 8.85
CA VAL A 159 -6.70 18.36 7.63
C VAL A 159 -6.21 17.61 6.40
N GLN A 160 -4.90 17.38 6.30
CA GLN A 160 -4.32 16.67 5.16
C GLN A 160 -4.73 15.19 5.14
N ARG A 161 -4.85 14.55 6.30
CA ARG A 161 -5.34 13.18 6.40
C ARG A 161 -6.79 13.06 5.95
N ALA A 162 -7.66 13.95 6.43
CA ALA A 162 -9.06 14.00 5.99
C ALA A 162 -9.16 14.29 4.48
N ALA A 163 -8.35 15.22 3.96
CA ALA A 163 -8.26 15.51 2.53
C ALA A 163 -7.79 14.30 1.71
N ALA A 164 -6.75 13.59 2.17
CA ALA A 164 -6.26 12.37 1.51
C ALA A 164 -7.35 11.29 1.47
N ASN A 165 -8.05 11.04 2.59
CA ASN A 165 -9.16 10.08 2.64
C ASN A 165 -10.21 10.35 1.55
N VAL A 166 -10.62 11.61 1.43
CA VAL A 166 -11.60 12.04 0.41
C VAL A 166 -11.03 11.93 -1.00
N LEU A 167 -9.79 12.37 -1.22
CA LEU A 167 -9.13 12.34 -2.53
C LEU A 167 -8.95 10.92 -3.06
N GLU A 168 -8.59 9.96 -2.21
CA GLU A 168 -8.43 8.55 -2.60
C GLU A 168 -9.73 7.98 -3.19
N PHE A 169 -10.87 8.20 -2.52
CA PHE A 169 -12.17 7.75 -3.02
C PHE A 169 -12.67 8.59 -4.20
N ALA A 170 -12.38 9.90 -4.24
CA ALA A 170 -12.71 10.73 -5.40
C ALA A 170 -11.94 10.30 -6.67
N GLN A 171 -10.66 9.91 -6.52
CA GLN A 171 -9.87 9.32 -7.60
C GLN A 171 -10.43 7.98 -8.05
N ARG A 172 -10.89 7.14 -7.11
CA ARG A 172 -11.57 5.87 -7.43
C ARG A 172 -12.79 6.11 -8.31
N GLU A 173 -13.64 7.08 -7.95
CA GLU A 173 -14.82 7.41 -8.76
C GLU A 173 -14.43 7.96 -10.15
N ALA A 174 -13.39 8.80 -10.24
CA ALA A 174 -12.86 9.24 -11.53
C ALA A 174 -12.31 8.06 -12.38
N VAL A 175 -11.62 7.09 -11.77
CA VAL A 175 -11.14 5.88 -12.43
C VAL A 175 -12.30 5.03 -12.97
N ARG A 176 -13.37 4.88 -12.17
CA ARG A 176 -14.60 4.18 -12.56
C ARG A 176 -15.28 4.88 -13.74
N ASP A 177 -15.54 6.17 -13.63
CA ASP A 177 -16.27 6.94 -14.66
C ASP A 177 -15.49 7.11 -15.96
N LEU A 178 -14.15 7.17 -15.90
CA LEU A 178 -13.29 7.18 -17.10
C LEU A 178 -13.02 5.78 -17.66
N GLY A 179 -13.46 4.70 -16.98
CA GLY A 179 -13.18 3.33 -17.38
C GLY A 179 -11.69 2.98 -17.43
N LEU A 180 -10.87 3.65 -16.62
CA LEU A 180 -9.40 3.49 -16.64
C LEU A 180 -8.97 2.12 -16.10
N GLY A 181 -9.64 1.62 -15.06
CA GLY A 181 -9.36 0.31 -14.47
C GLY A 181 -9.57 -0.82 -15.47
N GLN A 182 -10.73 -0.87 -16.14
CA GLN A 182 -11.01 -1.88 -17.17
C GLN A 182 -10.04 -1.75 -18.36
N TYR A 183 -9.69 -0.53 -18.76
CA TYR A 183 -8.71 -0.29 -19.82
C TYR A 183 -7.33 -0.90 -19.45
N VAL A 184 -6.79 -0.57 -18.28
CA VAL A 184 -5.49 -1.07 -17.81
C VAL A 184 -5.50 -2.60 -17.69
N GLN A 185 -6.58 -3.18 -17.14
CA GLN A 185 -6.71 -4.62 -16.97
C GLN A 185 -6.78 -5.36 -18.30
N SER A 186 -7.67 -4.94 -19.21
CA SER A 186 -7.87 -5.61 -20.50
C SER A 186 -6.63 -5.60 -21.39
N ARG A 187 -5.74 -4.63 -21.16
CA ARG A 187 -4.48 -4.45 -21.89
C ARG A 187 -3.27 -5.00 -21.16
N GLY A 188 -3.44 -5.55 -19.95
CA GLY A 188 -2.35 -6.11 -19.16
C GLY A 188 -1.27 -5.09 -18.78
N LEU A 189 -1.63 -3.81 -18.64
CA LEU A 189 -0.65 -2.72 -18.42
C LEU A 189 -0.17 -2.63 -16.96
N GLY A 190 -0.76 -3.41 -16.05
CA GLY A 190 -0.48 -3.39 -14.62
C GLY A 190 -1.75 -3.15 -13.80
N ARG A 191 -1.63 -2.36 -12.73
CA ARG A 191 -2.76 -1.93 -11.89
C ARG A 191 -2.59 -0.48 -11.49
N ILE A 192 -3.68 0.28 -11.52
CA ILE A 192 -3.72 1.62 -10.92
C ILE A 192 -3.71 1.44 -9.40
N GLN A 193 -2.77 2.07 -8.71
CA GLN A 193 -2.73 2.13 -7.25
C GLN A 193 -3.09 3.53 -6.79
N ILE A 194 -4.09 3.62 -5.93
CA ILE A 194 -4.49 4.84 -5.22
C ILE A 194 -4.17 4.62 -3.75
N MET A 195 -3.47 5.56 -3.13
CA MET A 195 -3.05 5.41 -1.74
C MET A 195 -2.96 6.78 -1.06
N GLY A 196 -3.21 6.80 0.24
CA GLY A 196 -2.91 7.94 1.11
C GLY A 196 -1.44 7.95 1.51
N PHE A 197 -1.15 8.59 2.64
CA PHE A 197 0.18 8.60 3.24
C PHE A 197 0.21 7.97 4.63
N ASP A 198 1.32 7.32 4.96
CA ASP A 198 1.57 6.70 6.26
C ASP A 198 2.13 7.71 7.28
N THR A 199 1.65 7.66 8.53
CA THR A 199 2.19 8.50 9.63
C THR A 199 3.05 7.73 10.64
N ASN A 200 3.10 6.41 10.52
CA ASN A 200 3.76 5.50 11.46
C ASN A 200 5.13 4.98 10.96
N ALA A 201 5.62 5.51 9.84
CA ALA A 201 6.93 5.18 9.24
C ALA A 201 7.24 3.67 9.19
N PRO A 202 6.33 2.83 8.66
CA PRO A 202 6.46 1.39 8.77
C PRO A 202 7.74 0.93 8.08
N HIS A 203 8.55 0.10 8.76
CA HIS A 203 9.79 -0.49 8.23
C HIS A 203 10.72 0.51 7.52
N GLY A 204 10.83 1.73 8.09
CA GLY A 204 11.69 2.79 7.58
C GLY A 204 11.10 3.61 6.43
N HIS A 205 9.84 3.37 6.03
CA HIS A 205 9.17 4.14 4.98
C HIS A 205 8.68 5.49 5.51
N GLU A 206 9.51 6.52 5.42
CA GLU A 206 9.16 7.89 5.84
C GLU A 206 8.31 8.60 4.77
N ASP A 207 6.99 8.59 4.97
CA ASP A 207 6.03 9.05 3.97
C ASP A 207 5.59 10.51 4.16
N ALA A 208 6.58 11.41 4.22
CA ALA A 208 6.37 12.82 4.53
C ALA A 208 6.97 13.76 3.47
N PRO A 209 6.48 15.01 3.33
CA PRO A 209 5.29 15.59 3.98
C PRO A 209 3.96 15.04 3.43
N PRO A 210 2.78 15.35 4.02
CA PRO A 210 1.48 14.79 3.60
C PRO A 210 1.18 14.87 2.11
N HIS A 211 0.81 13.74 1.52
CA HIS A 211 0.48 13.63 0.10
C HIS A 211 -0.46 12.45 -0.15
N MET A 212 -0.93 12.29 -1.37
CA MET A 212 -1.60 11.06 -1.83
C MET A 212 -0.99 10.60 -3.16
N HIS A 213 -1.31 9.38 -3.55
CA HIS A 213 -0.80 8.78 -4.77
C HIS A 213 -1.94 8.37 -5.70
N MET A 214 -1.68 8.51 -7.00
CA MET A 214 -2.32 7.70 -8.03
C MET A 214 -1.31 7.38 -9.12
N HIS A 215 -0.96 6.11 -9.26
CA HIS A 215 0.05 5.67 -10.21
C HIS A 215 -0.31 4.34 -10.86
N LEU A 216 0.22 4.09 -12.05
CA LEU A 216 0.09 2.80 -12.73
C LEU A 216 1.28 1.94 -12.33
N ARG A 217 1.07 1.01 -11.40
CA ARG A 217 2.09 0.04 -11.05
C ARG A 217 2.26 -0.96 -12.19
N TRP A 218 3.43 -0.92 -12.82
CA TRP A 218 3.77 -1.83 -13.91
C TRP A 218 3.92 -3.27 -13.39
N PRO A 219 3.66 -4.30 -14.22
CA PRO A 219 3.75 -5.70 -13.81
C PRO A 219 5.12 -6.09 -13.19
N ALA A 220 6.20 -5.57 -13.77
CA ALA A 220 7.57 -5.80 -13.28
C ALA A 220 8.05 -4.77 -12.24
N ASN A 221 7.20 -3.80 -11.86
CA ASN A 221 7.47 -2.71 -10.92
C ASN A 221 8.53 -1.69 -11.38
N THR A 222 9.62 -2.12 -12.00
CA THR A 222 10.64 -1.25 -12.61
C THR A 222 10.03 -0.40 -13.71
N GLY A 223 10.32 0.90 -13.71
CA GLY A 223 9.74 1.89 -14.63
C GLY A 223 8.40 2.49 -14.18
N THR A 224 7.81 2.00 -13.09
CA THR A 224 6.59 2.58 -12.49
C THR A 224 6.86 4.05 -12.14
N GLN A 225 6.04 4.94 -12.68
CA GLN A 225 6.08 6.37 -12.35
C GLN A 225 5.16 6.64 -11.16
N ILE A 226 5.74 6.85 -9.98
CA ILE A 226 5.00 7.05 -8.73
C ILE A 226 4.81 8.54 -8.52
N ALA A 227 3.57 9.00 -8.65
CA ALA A 227 3.17 10.38 -8.42
C ALA A 227 2.80 10.59 -6.95
N HIS A 228 3.28 11.71 -6.38
CA HIS A 228 3.07 12.14 -4.99
C HIS A 228 2.42 13.53 -5.03
N TYR A 229 1.10 13.59 -4.83
CA TYR A 229 0.32 14.83 -4.84
C TYR A 229 0.27 15.43 -3.44
N TYR A 230 1.11 16.43 -3.19
CA TYR A 230 1.25 17.04 -1.86
C TYR A 230 0.04 17.88 -1.47
N ILE A 231 -0.34 17.78 -0.19
CA ILE A 231 -1.54 18.40 0.36
C ILE A 231 -1.13 19.52 1.32
N GLY A 232 -1.69 20.72 1.11
CA GLY A 232 -1.48 21.89 1.96
C GLY A 232 -2.26 21.82 3.27
N THR A 233 -1.92 22.70 4.22
CA THR A 233 -2.63 22.84 5.49
C THR A 233 -4.07 23.32 5.33
N ASP A 234 -4.41 23.87 4.15
CA ASP A 234 -5.76 24.24 3.72
C ASP A 234 -6.54 23.07 3.10
N GLY A 235 -5.94 21.87 3.02
CA GLY A 235 -6.54 20.69 2.41
C GLY A 235 -6.58 20.72 0.88
N LEU A 236 -5.84 21.62 0.22
CA LEU A 236 -5.76 21.72 -1.25
C LEU A 236 -4.45 21.12 -1.78
N LEU A 237 -4.45 20.66 -3.04
CA LEU A 237 -3.24 20.12 -3.66
C LEU A 237 -2.25 21.22 -4.02
N LEU A 238 -0.98 21.04 -3.70
CA LEU A 238 0.08 22.04 -3.90
C LEU A 238 0.85 21.80 -5.20
N HIS A 239 1.43 20.62 -5.33
CA HIS A 239 2.27 20.22 -6.45
C HIS A 239 2.35 18.69 -6.48
N ASN A 240 2.92 18.14 -7.55
CA ASN A 240 3.17 16.72 -7.70
C ASN A 240 4.67 16.47 -7.87
N ILE A 241 5.21 15.45 -7.21
CA ILE A 241 6.56 14.94 -7.48
C ILE A 241 6.45 13.51 -8.00
N VAL A 242 7.11 13.25 -9.12
CA VAL A 242 7.10 11.94 -9.77
C VAL A 242 8.49 11.35 -9.75
N GLY A 243 8.63 10.21 -9.06
CA GLY A 243 9.79 9.34 -9.13
C GLY A 243 9.56 8.17 -10.09
N VAL A 244 10.64 7.60 -10.63
CA VAL A 244 10.56 6.40 -11.48
C VAL A 244 11.26 5.24 -10.78
N LYS A 245 10.51 4.18 -10.47
CA LYS A 245 11.02 3.07 -9.68
C LYS A 245 12.06 2.24 -10.42
N GLY A 246 13.16 1.92 -9.74
CA GLY A 246 14.20 1.01 -10.25
C GLY A 246 15.03 1.58 -11.41
N ILE A 247 14.95 2.90 -11.63
CA ILE A 247 15.75 3.62 -12.61
C ILE A 247 16.27 4.87 -11.91
N ASP A 248 17.56 5.16 -12.01
CA ASP A 248 18.20 6.36 -11.44
C ASP A 248 17.86 7.63 -12.25
N THR A 249 16.57 7.86 -12.48
CA THR A 249 16.06 9.11 -13.04
C THR A 249 15.75 10.06 -11.89
N PRO A 250 16.27 11.29 -11.91
CA PRO A 250 15.89 12.29 -10.92
C PRO A 250 14.38 12.49 -10.88
N GLU A 251 13.85 12.66 -9.67
CA GLU A 251 12.44 12.99 -9.51
C GLU A 251 12.10 14.30 -10.22
N ARG A 252 10.90 14.38 -10.76
CA ARG A 252 10.41 15.58 -11.43
C ARG A 252 9.24 16.17 -10.69
N ARG A 253 9.36 17.45 -10.38
CA ARG A 253 8.30 18.27 -9.79
C ARG A 253 7.42 18.90 -10.87
N PHE A 254 6.13 18.95 -10.61
CA PHE A 254 5.10 19.56 -11.43
C PHE A 254 4.26 20.50 -10.55
N GLU A 255 4.30 21.79 -10.85
CA GLU A 255 3.55 22.82 -10.12
C GLU A 255 2.07 22.83 -10.52
N ARG A 256 1.25 23.59 -9.79
CA ARG A 256 -0.13 23.85 -10.22
C ARG A 256 -0.17 24.40 -11.64
N GLY A 257 -1.07 23.86 -12.45
CA GLY A 257 -1.23 24.17 -13.85
C GLY A 257 -0.37 23.33 -14.79
N GLU A 258 0.64 22.61 -14.29
CA GLU A 258 1.46 21.69 -15.09
C GLU A 258 0.83 20.30 -15.16
N SER A 259 1.05 19.61 -16.28
CA SER A 259 0.49 18.28 -16.52
C SER A 259 1.58 17.21 -16.45
N PHE A 260 1.27 16.11 -15.78
CA PHE A 260 2.07 14.89 -15.78
C PHE A 260 1.26 13.78 -16.46
N THR A 261 1.86 13.06 -17.41
CA THR A 261 1.21 11.95 -18.09
C THR A 261 1.85 10.63 -17.67
N THR A 262 1.05 9.74 -17.11
CA THR A 262 1.47 8.39 -16.77
C THR A 262 1.53 7.54 -18.02
N LEU A 263 2.69 6.93 -18.25
CA LEU A 263 2.92 6.00 -19.35
C LEU A 263 2.73 4.56 -18.91
N GLY A 264 2.19 3.74 -19.81
CA GLY A 264 2.18 2.28 -19.68
C GLY A 264 3.56 1.69 -19.94
N PRO A 265 3.74 0.38 -19.64
CA PRO A 265 4.98 -0.34 -19.94
C PRO A 265 5.30 -0.41 -21.44
N ASP A 266 4.33 -0.15 -22.30
CA ASP A 266 4.47 -0.04 -23.75
C ASP A 266 4.90 1.37 -24.22
N GLY A 267 5.17 2.28 -23.28
CA GLY A 267 5.56 3.66 -23.54
C GLY A 267 4.40 4.57 -23.98
N ARG A 268 3.16 4.08 -24.00
CA ARG A 268 2.00 4.87 -24.45
C ARG A 268 1.35 5.61 -23.27
N PRO A 269 0.78 6.81 -23.51
CA PRO A 269 -0.03 7.50 -22.51
C PRO A 269 -1.23 6.66 -22.04
N VAL A 270 -1.44 6.61 -20.72
CA VAL A 270 -2.61 5.93 -20.12
C VAL A 270 -3.59 6.95 -19.55
N TYR A 271 -3.09 7.90 -18.75
CA TYR A 271 -3.86 9.04 -18.25
C TYR A 271 -2.92 10.21 -17.92
N THR A 272 -3.49 11.41 -17.91
CA THR A 272 -2.82 12.66 -17.56
C THR A 272 -3.44 13.24 -16.31
N HIS A 273 -2.58 13.67 -15.40
CA HIS A 273 -2.94 14.40 -14.20
C HIS A 273 -2.53 15.86 -14.30
N ARG A 274 -3.36 16.75 -13.76
CA ARG A 274 -3.04 18.16 -13.61
C ARG A 274 -3.67 18.70 -12.33
N ILE A 275 -2.87 19.32 -11.48
CA ILE A 275 -3.41 20.12 -10.37
C ILE A 275 -3.80 21.48 -10.97
N THR A 276 -5.02 21.96 -10.76
CA THR A 276 -5.45 23.28 -11.25
C THR A 276 -4.78 24.41 -10.45
N PRO A 277 -4.76 25.67 -10.94
CA PRO A 277 -4.26 26.80 -10.15
C PRO A 277 -4.93 26.93 -8.76
N GLN A 278 -6.18 26.50 -8.66
CA GLN A 278 -6.98 26.51 -7.43
C GLN A 278 -6.70 25.31 -6.50
N GLY A 279 -5.87 24.34 -6.91
CA GLY A 279 -5.54 23.16 -6.11
C GLY A 279 -6.51 21.98 -6.25
N ALA A 280 -7.39 22.00 -7.27
CA ALA A 280 -8.23 20.88 -7.65
C ALA A 280 -7.45 19.86 -8.51
N LEU A 281 -7.95 18.63 -8.67
CA LEU A 281 -7.29 17.59 -9.47
C LEU A 281 -8.06 17.28 -10.74
N GLN A 282 -7.38 17.32 -11.88
CA GLN A 282 -7.89 16.84 -13.16
C GLN A 282 -7.24 15.52 -13.53
N ILE A 283 -8.05 14.58 -14.00
CA ILE A 283 -7.63 13.28 -14.54
C ILE A 283 -8.22 13.15 -15.93
N ALA A 284 -7.38 12.99 -16.94
CA ALA A 284 -7.79 12.93 -18.34
C ALA A 284 -7.24 11.70 -19.04
N ARG A 285 -8.03 11.16 -19.96
CA ARG A 285 -7.64 10.13 -20.91
C ARG A 285 -7.00 10.75 -22.15
N PRO A 286 -6.20 9.99 -22.91
CA PRO A 286 -5.61 10.46 -24.17
C PRO A 286 -6.64 10.84 -25.24
N ASP A 287 -7.87 10.33 -25.16
CA ASP A 287 -8.98 10.65 -26.07
C ASP A 287 -9.72 11.94 -25.69
N GLY A 288 -9.31 12.61 -24.61
CA GLY A 288 -9.90 13.88 -24.15
C GLY A 288 -11.00 13.73 -23.10
N ALA A 289 -11.48 12.51 -22.80
CA ALA A 289 -12.40 12.31 -21.68
C ALA A 289 -11.71 12.65 -20.36
N MET A 290 -12.38 13.39 -19.48
CA MET A 290 -11.76 13.96 -18.28
C MET A 290 -12.74 14.01 -17.12
N CYS A 291 -12.22 13.86 -15.91
CA CYS A 291 -12.88 14.18 -14.66
C CYS A 291 -12.11 15.29 -13.92
N LEU A 292 -12.86 16.21 -13.32
CA LEU A 292 -12.37 17.24 -12.43
C LEU A 292 -12.87 16.92 -11.01
N ILE A 293 -11.94 16.88 -10.06
CA ILE A 293 -12.16 16.64 -8.64
C ILE A 293 -11.91 17.95 -7.90
N GLU A 294 -12.97 18.54 -7.35
CA GLU A 294 -12.96 19.83 -6.64
C GLU A 294 -13.40 19.68 -5.19
N PRO A 295 -12.91 20.51 -4.26
CA PRO A 295 -13.40 20.50 -2.89
C PRO A 295 -14.90 20.87 -2.85
N ALA A 296 -15.67 20.18 -2.01
CA ALA A 296 -17.12 20.38 -1.87
C ALA A 296 -17.58 20.78 -0.47
N GLY A 297 -16.65 20.89 0.49
CA GLY A 297 -16.91 21.31 1.86
C GLY A 297 -17.19 22.80 2.02
N ALA A 298 -17.34 23.25 3.27
CA ALA A 298 -17.44 24.68 3.56
C ALA A 298 -16.15 25.41 3.13
N GLU A 299 -16.27 26.71 2.88
CA GLU A 299 -15.13 27.54 2.48
C GLU A 299 -13.97 27.41 3.48
N GLY A 300 -12.75 27.19 2.96
CA GLY A 300 -11.55 27.02 3.76
C GLY A 300 -11.29 25.59 4.29
N GLN A 301 -12.18 24.62 4.03
CA GLN A 301 -11.95 23.22 4.43
C GLN A 301 -11.19 22.37 3.39
N GLY A 302 -11.02 22.89 2.16
CA GLY A 302 -10.41 22.13 1.07
C GLY A 302 -11.09 20.77 0.86
N PHE A 303 -10.31 19.74 0.55
CA PHE A 303 -10.82 18.37 0.40
C PHE A 303 -11.19 17.69 1.72
N ALA A 304 -10.78 18.23 2.87
CA ALA A 304 -11.14 17.65 4.17
C ALA A 304 -12.65 17.71 4.45
N GLY A 305 -13.36 18.64 3.81
CA GLY A 305 -14.82 18.75 3.90
C GLY A 305 -15.59 17.99 2.80
N GLY A 306 -14.92 17.18 1.99
CA GLY A 306 -15.52 16.42 0.89
C GLY A 306 -15.07 16.89 -0.50
N ALA A 307 -15.43 16.10 -1.51
CA ALA A 307 -15.10 16.37 -2.91
C ALA A 307 -16.33 16.28 -3.82
N SER A 308 -16.31 17.02 -4.92
CA SER A 308 -17.18 16.81 -6.07
C SER A 308 -16.36 16.30 -7.24
N VAL A 309 -16.84 15.24 -7.89
CA VAL A 309 -16.23 14.66 -9.08
C VAL A 309 -17.15 14.92 -10.25
N THR A 310 -16.72 15.75 -11.21
CA THR A 310 -17.48 16.07 -12.42
C THR A 310 -16.74 15.54 -13.64
N CYS A 311 -17.37 14.63 -14.38
CA CYS A 311 -16.78 13.97 -15.54
C CYS A 311 -17.43 14.43 -16.85
N SER A 312 -16.66 14.42 -17.93
CA SER A 312 -17.10 14.70 -19.31
C SER A 312 -18.24 13.79 -19.81
N THR A 313 -18.49 12.67 -19.14
CA THR A 313 -19.65 11.79 -19.33
C THR A 313 -20.98 12.43 -18.89
N GLY A 314 -20.93 13.59 -18.21
CA GLY A 314 -22.08 14.24 -17.59
C GLY A 314 -22.34 13.80 -16.14
N THR A 315 -21.56 12.86 -15.62
CA THR A 315 -21.68 12.39 -14.23
C THR A 315 -21.13 13.45 -13.27
N LYS A 316 -21.89 13.74 -12.21
CA LYS A 316 -21.43 14.53 -11.07
C LYS A 316 -21.70 13.75 -9.78
N ARG A 317 -20.68 13.56 -8.96
CA ARG A 317 -20.74 12.83 -7.69
C ARG A 317 -20.24 13.70 -6.54
N ILE A 318 -20.84 13.60 -5.38
CA ILE A 318 -20.33 14.16 -4.13
C ILE A 318 -19.79 13.04 -3.26
N VAL A 319 -18.52 13.14 -2.86
CA VAL A 319 -17.80 12.12 -2.08
C VAL A 319 -17.44 12.68 -0.71
N ASN A 320 -17.80 11.95 0.34
CA ASN A 320 -17.37 12.18 1.72
C ASN A 320 -16.89 10.88 2.34
N VAL A 321 -15.89 10.97 3.22
CA VAL A 321 -15.25 9.80 3.83
C VAL A 321 -15.05 10.05 5.32
N ASP A 322 -15.45 9.08 6.12
CA ASP A 322 -15.31 9.08 7.58
C ASP A 322 -14.66 7.76 8.01
N ASP A 323 -13.55 7.85 8.75
CA ASP A 323 -12.78 6.69 9.18
C ASP A 323 -12.75 6.60 10.71
N ASP A 324 -13.53 5.66 11.27
CA ASP A 324 -13.58 5.38 12.69
C ASP A 324 -12.52 4.34 13.06
N LEU A 325 -11.32 4.85 13.37
CA LEU A 325 -10.14 4.08 13.78
C LEU A 325 -10.36 3.20 15.02
N HIS A 326 -11.30 3.56 15.89
CA HIS A 326 -11.55 2.81 17.10
C HIS A 326 -12.42 1.59 16.81
N ARG A 327 -13.44 1.76 15.96
CA ARG A 327 -14.37 0.69 15.59
C ARG A 327 -13.92 -0.12 14.38
N GLY A 328 -12.88 0.31 13.67
CA GLY A 328 -12.47 -0.33 12.42
C GLY A 328 -13.54 -0.18 11.36
N ARG A 329 -14.08 1.04 11.19
CA ARG A 329 -15.22 1.30 10.30
C ARG A 329 -14.95 2.51 9.42
N LEU A 330 -14.78 2.25 8.13
CA LEU A 330 -14.68 3.24 7.08
C LEU A 330 -16.04 3.42 6.39
N LYS A 331 -16.57 4.63 6.44
CA LYS A 331 -17.81 5.02 5.75
C LYS A 331 -17.49 5.94 4.58
N VAL A 332 -18.00 5.59 3.41
CA VAL A 332 -17.85 6.36 2.17
C VAL A 332 -19.24 6.71 1.67
N SER A 333 -19.56 8.00 1.61
CA SER A 333 -20.81 8.51 1.08
C SER A 333 -20.58 9.05 -0.32
N ILE A 334 -21.28 8.51 -1.31
CA ILE A 334 -21.23 8.91 -2.73
C ILE A 334 -22.65 9.25 -3.15
N ASP A 335 -22.96 10.54 -3.25
CA ASP A 335 -24.32 11.03 -3.46
C ASP A 335 -25.30 10.47 -2.41
N SER A 336 -26.24 9.60 -2.83
CA SER A 336 -27.20 8.91 -1.95
C SER A 336 -26.76 7.51 -1.55
N ILE A 337 -25.62 7.03 -2.03
CA ILE A 337 -25.07 5.70 -1.74
C ILE A 337 -24.14 5.79 -0.54
N GLU A 338 -24.25 4.84 0.38
CA GLU A 338 -23.28 4.65 1.46
C GLU A 338 -22.61 3.28 1.30
N GLU A 339 -21.29 3.28 1.16
CA GLU A 339 -20.46 2.09 1.29
C GLU A 339 -19.88 2.06 2.72
N ILE A 340 -20.00 0.93 3.40
CA ILE A 340 -19.45 0.72 4.74
C ILE A 340 -18.47 -0.45 4.68
N PHE A 341 -17.23 -0.17 5.06
CA PHE A 341 -16.17 -1.16 5.16
C PHE A 341 -15.77 -1.32 6.61
N TYR A 342 -15.92 -2.54 7.12
CA TYR A 342 -15.32 -2.98 8.37
C TYR A 342 -13.93 -3.55 8.10
N TYR A 343 -12.97 -3.17 8.94
CA TYR A 343 -11.59 -3.62 8.90
C TYR A 343 -11.07 -3.88 10.32
N ASP A 344 -9.97 -4.62 10.44
CA ASP A 344 -9.28 -4.85 11.71
C ASP A 344 -8.45 -3.59 12.11
N PRO A 345 -8.74 -2.91 13.23
CA PRO A 345 -8.04 -1.69 13.64
C PRO A 345 -6.54 -1.82 13.89
N ASP A 346 -6.02 -3.04 14.03
CA ASP A 346 -4.61 -3.29 14.31
C ASP A 346 -3.79 -3.61 13.07
N THR A 347 -4.44 -4.08 11.99
CA THR A 347 -3.77 -4.50 10.75
C THR A 347 -4.26 -3.75 9.51
N GLY A 348 -5.43 -3.11 9.58
CA GLY A 348 -6.13 -2.60 8.39
C GLY A 348 -6.75 -3.70 7.53
N ALA A 349 -6.68 -4.98 7.92
CA ALA A 349 -7.22 -6.06 7.10
C ALA A 349 -8.73 -5.90 6.90
N LEU A 350 -9.17 -5.87 5.64
CA LEU A 350 -10.58 -5.73 5.29
C LEU A 350 -11.37 -6.96 5.76
N LEU A 351 -12.38 -6.74 6.61
CA LEU A 351 -13.27 -7.78 7.14
C LEU A 351 -14.58 -7.88 6.35
N SER A 352 -14.89 -6.85 5.55
CA SER A 352 -16.10 -6.84 4.72
C SER A 352 -15.96 -7.75 3.50
N PRO A 353 -17.03 -8.43 3.07
CA PRO A 353 -16.99 -9.28 1.90
C PRO A 353 -16.72 -8.44 0.65
N THR A 354 -15.75 -8.86 -0.15
CA THR A 354 -15.39 -8.21 -1.42
C THR A 354 -16.07 -8.87 -2.63
N GLN A 355 -16.65 -10.06 -2.44
CA GLN A 355 -17.34 -10.83 -3.46
C GLN A 355 -18.56 -11.52 -2.86
N ALA A 356 -19.59 -11.72 -3.68
CA ALA A 356 -20.69 -12.59 -3.29
C ALA A 356 -20.15 -13.99 -2.99
N PRO A 357 -20.70 -14.71 -1.99
CA PRO A 357 -20.40 -16.11 -1.80
C PRO A 357 -20.59 -16.87 -3.11
N PRO A 358 -19.70 -17.82 -3.46
CA PRO A 358 -19.86 -18.59 -4.68
C PRO A 358 -21.24 -19.26 -4.69
N ALA A 359 -21.91 -19.23 -5.83
CA ALA A 359 -23.16 -19.95 -5.98
C ALA A 359 -22.92 -21.44 -5.67
N PRO A 360 -23.80 -22.10 -4.90
CA PRO A 360 -23.70 -23.54 -4.72
C PRO A 360 -23.76 -24.23 -6.08
N PRO A 361 -23.21 -25.46 -6.23
CA PRO A 361 -23.33 -26.22 -7.47
C PRO A 361 -24.81 -26.27 -7.89
N SER A 362 -25.13 -25.58 -8.97
CA SER A 362 -26.47 -25.32 -9.43
C SER A 362 -26.48 -25.46 -10.95
N VAL A 363 -27.56 -25.98 -11.52
CA VAL A 363 -27.80 -26.01 -12.97
C VAL A 363 -28.03 -24.63 -13.58
N TYR A 364 -27.83 -23.55 -12.80
CA TYR A 364 -27.90 -22.19 -13.28
C TYR A 364 -26.75 -21.88 -14.24
N VAL A 365 -27.05 -22.01 -15.54
CA VAL A 365 -26.25 -21.44 -16.61
C VAL A 365 -26.63 -19.97 -16.70
N GLN A 366 -25.65 -19.08 -16.50
CA GLN A 366 -25.84 -17.65 -16.71
C GLN A 366 -26.36 -17.45 -18.14
N GLY A 367 -27.60 -16.96 -18.27
CA GLY A 367 -28.23 -16.74 -19.57
C GLY A 367 -27.35 -15.82 -20.41
N VAL A 368 -26.82 -16.34 -21.52
CA VAL A 368 -26.16 -15.53 -22.53
C VAL A 368 -27.18 -14.50 -23.00
N SER A 369 -26.87 -13.22 -22.80
CA SER A 369 -27.70 -12.13 -23.28
C SER A 369 -27.89 -12.29 -24.79
N VAL A 370 -29.15 -12.38 -25.21
CA VAL A 370 -29.58 -12.50 -26.60
C VAL A 370 -29.29 -11.18 -27.30
N LYS A 371 -28.03 -10.95 -27.69
CA LYS A 371 -27.63 -9.91 -28.64
C LYS A 371 -26.81 -10.42 -29.82
N ASP A 372 -26.46 -11.71 -29.83
CA ASP A 372 -25.71 -12.36 -30.92
C ASP A 372 -26.58 -13.23 -31.85
N TRP A 373 -27.91 -13.08 -31.82
CA TRP A 373 -28.82 -13.81 -32.71
C TRP A 373 -29.35 -12.93 -33.85
N SER A 374 -28.44 -12.30 -34.60
CA SER A 374 -28.76 -11.79 -35.93
C SER A 374 -27.71 -12.27 -36.93
N SER A 375 -27.84 -13.53 -37.33
CA SER A 375 -27.48 -13.95 -38.68
C SER A 375 -28.74 -14.52 -39.31
N GLU A 376 -29.39 -13.70 -40.15
CA GLU A 376 -30.38 -14.21 -41.09
C GLU A 376 -29.68 -15.12 -42.12
N PRO A 377 -30.37 -16.17 -42.62
CA PRO A 377 -29.84 -17.04 -43.64
C PRO A 377 -29.98 -16.37 -45.01
N SER A 378 -28.93 -16.39 -45.82
CA SER A 378 -29.03 -16.13 -47.25
C SER A 378 -29.33 -17.44 -47.98
N ASP A 379 -30.38 -17.41 -48.79
CA ASP A 379 -30.84 -18.42 -49.75
C ASP A 379 -29.74 -19.00 -50.65
#